data_AF-A0A0S7XMD8-F1
#
_entry.id   AF-A0A0S7XMD8-F1
#
_cell.length_a   1.000
_cell.length_b   1.000
_cell.length_c   1.000
_cell.angle_alpha   90.00
_cell.angle_beta   90.00
_cell.angle_gamma   90.00
#
_symmetry.space_group_name_H-M   'P 1'
#
loop_
_entity.id
_entity.type
_entity.pdbx_description
1 polymer ?
#
loop_
_entity_poly.entity_id
_entity_poly.type
_entity_poly.pdbx_seq_one_letter_code
_entity_poly.pdbx_strand_id
1 'polypeptide(L)' 'MPVKKYKSFEEAERDQWVFFPDEAYFKRAFGLLRTSLLKRIVKNFPKGVFKYKTIEDAQKDIFNSMIKKETDPGFR' A
#
# COMPACT_ATOMS: atom_id res chain seq x y z
N MET A 1 15.56 -2.13 12.59
CA MET A 1 16.03 -1.75 11.25
C MET A 1 17.48 -1.31 11.39
N PRO A 2 18.47 -2.02 10.83
CA PRO A 2 19.86 -1.60 10.93
C PRO A 2 20.03 -0.26 10.21
N VAL A 3 20.66 0.70 10.87
CA VAL A 3 20.98 2.01 10.26
C VAL A 3 22.27 1.83 9.46
N LYS A 4 22.17 1.84 8.13
CA LYS A 4 23.34 1.87 7.24
C LYS A 4 23.96 3.26 7.27
N LYS A 5 25.30 3.32 7.36
CA LYS A 5 26.06 4.57 7.22
C LYS A 5 26.73 4.56 5.85
N TYR A 6 26.54 5.63 5.09
CA TYR A 6 27.16 5.84 3.78
C TYR A 6 28.22 6.93 3.90
N LYS A 7 29.27 6.85 3.09
CA LYS A 7 30.35 7.84 3.08
C LYS A 7 30.02 9.04 2.20
N SER A 8 29.18 8.87 1.18
CA SER A 8 28.73 9.94 0.29
C SER A 8 27.26 9.77 -0.11
N PHE A 9 26.68 10.83 -0.68
CA PHE A 9 25.30 10.80 -1.16
C PHE A 9 25.14 9.91 -2.40
N GLU A 10 26.15 9.86 -3.28
CA GLU A 10 26.14 9.00 -4.46
C GLU A 10 26.13 7.52 -4.09
N GLU A 11 26.81 7.15 -3.00
CA GLU A 11 26.77 5.79 -2.47
C GLU A 11 25.37 5.43 -1.96
N ALA A 12 24.72 6.35 -1.24
CA ALA A 12 23.36 6.18 -0.77
C ALA A 12 22.35 6.08 -1.92
N GLU A 13 22.51 6.90 -2.96
CA GLU A 13 21.67 6.89 -4.16
C GLU A 13 21.77 5.54 -4.87
N ARG A 14 22.99 5.05 -5.10
CA ARG A 14 23.19 3.75 -5.77
C ARG A 14 22.67 2.57 -4.96
N ASP A 15 22.75 2.61 -3.63
CA ASP A 15 22.21 1.56 -2.76
C ASP A 15 20.67 1.50 -2.82
N GLN A 16 20.02 2.58 -3.24
CA GLN A 16 18.58 2.63 -3.47
C GLN A 16 18.17 1.98 -4.80
N TRP A 17 19.09 1.81 -5.74
CA TRP A 17 18.80 1.28 -7.07
C TRP A 17 18.83 -0.25 -7.08
N VAL A 18 17.77 -0.86 -7.63
CA VAL A 18 17.72 -2.29 -7.89
C VAL A 18 17.94 -2.52 -9.38
N PHE A 19 19.19 -2.80 -9.76
CA PHE A 19 19.60 -2.99 -11.16
C PHE A 19 19.01 -4.25 -11.80
N PHE A 20 18.73 -5.28 -11.00
CA PHE A 20 18.16 -6.55 -11.44
C PHE A 20 16.94 -6.89 -10.58
N PRO A 21 15.78 -6.28 -10.88
CA PRO A 21 14.57 -6.53 -10.10
C PRO A 21 14.04 -7.94 -10.35
N ASP A 22 13.71 -8.64 -9.27
CA ASP A 22 13.05 -9.93 -9.30
C ASP A 22 11.55 -9.82 -8.99
N GLU A 23 10.81 -10.92 -9.11
CA GLU A 23 9.39 -10.95 -8.79
C GLU A 23 9.10 -10.46 -7.35
N ALA A 24 9.97 -10.81 -6.41
CA ALA A 24 9.86 -10.39 -5.01
C ALA A 24 10.04 -8.87 -4.83
N TYR A 25 10.92 -8.24 -5.61
CA TYR A 25 11.07 -6.78 -5.66
C TYR A 25 9.78 -6.12 -6.11
N PHE A 26 9.20 -6.57 -7.22
CA PHE A 26 7.95 -6.00 -7.74
C PHE A 26 6.79 -6.18 -6.75
N LYS A 27 6.66 -7.35 -6.12
CA LYS A 27 5.65 -7.59 -5.09
C LYS A 27 5.75 -6.60 -3.92
N ARG A 28 6.97 -6.29 -3.47
CA ARG A 28 7.24 -5.29 -2.41
C ARG A 28 6.95 -3.86 -2.89
N ALA A 29 7.43 -3.50 -4.07
CA ALA A 29 7.22 -2.17 -4.65
C ALA A 29 5.71 -1.87 -4.84
N PHE A 30 4.96 -2.82 -5.38
CA PHE A 30 3.51 -2.68 -5.55
C PHE A 30 2.75 -2.67 -4.22
N GLY A 31 3.23 -3.37 -3.18
CA GLY A 31 2.66 -3.26 -1.83
C GLY A 31 2.75 -1.83 -1.26
N LEU A 32 3.89 -1.17 -1.44
CA LEU A 32 4.09 0.23 -1.03
C LEU A 32 3.22 1.21 -1.85
N LEU A 33 3.09 0.97 -3.16
CA LEU A 33 2.24 1.80 -4.02
C LEU A 33 0.75 1.65 -3.68
N ARG A 34 0.27 0.45 -3.38
CA ARG A 34 -1.12 0.21 -2.96
C ARG A 34 -1.48 0.98 -1.69
N THR A 35 -0.58 1.02 -0.71
CA THR A 35 -0.79 1.74 0.56
C THR A 35 -0.71 3.26 0.40
N SER A 36 0.19 3.76 -0.46
CA SER A 36 0.28 5.18 -0.84
C SER A 36 -0.99 5.68 -1.54
N LEU A 37 -1.51 4.91 -2.51
CA LEU A 37 -2.75 5.25 -3.21
C LEU A 37 -3.93 5.35 -2.23
N LEU A 38 -4.01 4.41 -1.28
CA LEU A 38 -5.05 4.38 -0.25
C LEU A 38 -4.96 5.55 0.74
N LYS A 39 -3.75 5.99 1.13
CA LYS A 39 -3.60 7.20 1.96
C LYS A 39 -4.16 8.46 1.28
N ARG A 40 -4.06 8.56 -0.05
CA ARG A 40 -4.61 9.69 -0.80
C ARG A 40 -6.14 9.61 -0.96
N ILE A 41 -6.68 8.40 -1.06
CA ILE A 41 -8.14 8.15 -1.14
C ILE A 41 -8.81 8.35 0.23
N VAL A 42 -8.13 7.99 1.33
CA VAL A 42 -8.68 8.05 2.68
C VAL A 42 -8.08 9.25 3.42
N LYS A 43 -8.47 10.47 3.00
CA LYS A 43 -8.01 11.73 3.60
C LYS A 43 -8.44 11.90 5.07
N ASN A 44 -9.49 11.19 5.48
CA ASN A 44 -10.03 11.18 6.85
C ASN A 44 -10.04 9.75 7.38
N PHE A 45 -8.89 9.23 7.84
CA PHE A 45 -8.92 8.04 8.70
C PHE A 45 -9.49 8.46 10.06
N PRO A 46 -10.68 7.96 10.47
CA PRO A 46 -11.20 8.26 11.80
C PRO A 46 -10.24 7.70 12.84
N LYS A 47 -9.89 8.52 13.84
CA LYS A 47 -9.06 8.08 14.97
C LYS A 47 -9.92 7.20 15.88
N GLY A 48 -9.56 5.92 16.07
CA GLY A 48 -10.31 5.00 16.93
C GLY A 48 -9.97 3.51 16.74
N VAL A 49 -10.70 2.63 17.44
CA VAL A 49 -10.58 1.17 17.30
C VAL A 49 -11.11 0.77 15.92
N PHE A 50 -10.20 0.28 15.08
CA PHE A 50 -10.56 -0.15 13.73
C PHE A 50 -11.35 -1.47 13.77
N LYS A 51 -12.40 -1.56 12.95
CA LYS A 51 -13.13 -2.83 12.69
C LYS A 51 -12.19 -3.95 12.21
N TYR A 52 -11.05 -3.57 11.62
CA TYR A 52 -10.09 -4.46 11.01
C TYR A 52 -8.74 -4.40 11.71
N LYS A 53 -8.18 -5.58 12.00
CA LYS A 53 -6.87 -5.74 12.65
C LYS A 53 -5.73 -5.49 11.65
N THR A 54 -5.97 -5.68 10.36
CA THR A 54 -4.98 -5.54 9.28
C THR A 54 -5.51 -4.69 8.13
N ILE A 55 -4.60 -4.15 7.31
CA ILE A 55 -4.96 -3.33 6.14
C ILE A 55 -5.61 -4.21 5.06
N GLU A 56 -5.17 -5.46 4.95
CA GLU A 56 -5.69 -6.47 4.03
C GLU A 56 -7.16 -6.77 4.29
N ASP A 57 -7.56 -6.85 5.56
CA ASP A 57 -8.96 -7.07 5.95
C ASP A 57 -9.85 -5.88 5.55
N ALA A 58 -9.35 -4.65 5.73
CA ALA A 58 -10.04 -3.45 5.27
C ALA A 58 -10.20 -3.43 3.74
N GLN A 59 -9.19 -3.89 3.00
CA GLN A 59 -9.24 -3.96 1.53
C GLN A 59 -10.28 -4.97 1.03
N LYS A 60 -10.40 -6.14 1.69
CA LYS A 60 -11.40 -7.15 1.33
C LYS A 60 -12.82 -6.62 1.48
N ASP A 61 -13.11 -5.92 2.57
CA ASP A 61 -14.45 -5.37 2.80
C ASP A 61 -14.81 -4.28 1.79
N ILE A 62 -13.87 -3.37 1.49
CA ILE A 62 -14.03 -2.35 0.46
C ILE A 62 -14.30 -3.01 -0.90
N PHE A 63 -13.49 -4.00 -1.29
CA PHE A 63 -13.65 -4.72 -2.56
C PHE A 63 -15.01 -5.42 -2.67
N ASN A 64 -15.44 -6.11 -1.61
CA ASN A 64 -16.75 -6.76 -1.55
C ASN A 64 -17.90 -5.74 -1.64
N SER A 65 -17.75 -4.55 -1.04
CA SER A 65 -18.74 -3.49 -1.12
C SER A 65 -18.86 -2.88 -2.51
N MET A 66 -17.77 -2.83 -3.28
CA MET A 66 -17.79 -2.38 -4.68
C MET A 66 -18.48 -3.40 -5.58
N ILE A 67 -18.15 -4.70 -5.44
CA ILE A 67 -18.80 -5.78 -6.19
C ILE A 67 -20.31 -5.78 -5.95
N LYS A 68 -20.75 -5.65 -4.69
CA LYS A 68 -22.19 -5.62 -4.35
C LYS A 68 -22.94 -4.48 -5.03
N LYS A 69 -22.31 -3.31 -5.17
CA LYS A 69 -22.92 -2.14 -5.87
C LYS A 69 -23.02 -2.35 -7.37
N GLU A 70 -22.09 -3.08 -7.98
CA GLU A 70 -22.14 -3.40 -9.41
C GLU A 70 -23.16 -4.50 -9.72
N THR A 71 -23.36 -5.45 -8.81
CA THR A 71 -24.34 -6.54 -8.98
C THR A 71 -25.78 -6.15 -8.67
N ASP A 72 -26.02 -4.99 -8.06
CA ASP A 72 -27.38 -4.52 -7.73
C ASP A 72 -27.57 -3.07 -8.20
N PRO A 73 -27.92 -2.84 -9.48
CA PRO A 73 -28.07 -1.50 -10.07
C PRO A 73 -29.32 -0.74 -9.59
N GLY A 74 -30.07 -1.28 -8.61
CA GLY A 74 -31.37 -0.79 -8.17
C GLY A 74 -31.38 0.25 -7.04
N PHE A 75 -30.24 0.76 -6.58
CA PHE A 75 -30.20 1.81 -5.55
C PHE A 75 -29.98 3.20 -6.18
N ARG A 76 -31.04 3.71 -6.81
CA ARG A 76 -31.23 5.15 -7.08
C ARG A 76 -32.53 5.60 -6.46
#